data_AF-A0A6M9PXY0-F1
#
_entry.id   AF-A0A6M9PXY0-F1
#
_cell.length_a   1.000
_cell.length_b   1.000
_cell.length_c   1.000
_cell.angle_alpha   90.00
_cell.angle_beta   90.00
_cell.angle_gamma   90.00
#
_symmetry.space_group_name_H-M   'P 1'
#
loop_
_entity.id
_entity.type
_entity.pdbx_description
1 polymer ?
#
loop_
_entity_poly.entity_id
_entity_poly.type
_entity_poly.pdbx_seq_one_letter_code
_entity_poly.pdbx_strand_id
1 'polypeptide(L)'
;MNQKLKGLLLRRSELQMLSQKERLEFSKHFEPWEKPLSWADKGIDAFHFVKDNPLLWTSAFAALAHYKPKLASKVLALGWGAIKVLKGAKKLA
;
A
#
# COMPACT_ATOMS: atom_id res chain seq x y z
N MET A 1 -25.06 31.41 -26.07
CA MET A 1 -24.04 30.32 -25.95
C MET A 1 -23.10 30.41 -27.14
N ASN A 2 -21.83 30.76 -26.91
CA ASN A 2 -20.85 31.06 -27.97
C ASN A 2 -20.51 29.77 -28.78
N GLN A 3 -20.43 29.85 -30.11
CA GLN A 3 -20.09 28.71 -30.98
C GLN A 3 -18.73 28.07 -30.60
N LYS A 4 -17.77 28.90 -30.17
CA LYS A 4 -16.48 28.44 -29.65
C LYS A 4 -16.62 27.52 -28.43
N LEU A 5 -17.56 27.84 -27.53
CA LEU A 5 -17.84 27.05 -26.34
C LEU A 5 -18.46 25.69 -26.68
N LYS A 6 -19.35 25.64 -27.68
CA LYS A 6 -19.91 24.38 -28.19
C LYS A 6 -18.83 23.48 -28.82
N GLY A 7 -17.91 24.06 -29.60
CA GLY A 7 -16.79 23.33 -30.18
C GLY A 7 -15.83 22.77 -29.12
N LEU A 8 -15.53 23.55 -28.08
CA LEU A 8 -14.70 23.10 -26.96
C LEU A 8 -15.35 21.96 -26.16
N LEU A 9 -16.67 22.00 -25.96
CA LEU A 9 -17.40 20.92 -25.27
C LEU A 9 -17.38 19.62 -26.07
N LEU A 10 -17.59 19.68 -27.38
CA LEU A 10 -17.47 18.51 -28.26
C LEU A 10 -16.05 17.94 -28.20
N ARG A 11 -15.03 18.80 -28.34
CA ARG A 11 -13.64 18.36 -28.28
C ARG A 11 -13.26 17.75 -26.92
N ARG A 12 -13.77 18.33 -25.82
CA ARG A 12 -13.60 17.76 -24.48
C ARG A 12 -14.21 16.36 -24.40
N SER A 13 -15.42 16.16 -24.91
CA SER A 13 -16.07 14.84 -24.88
C SER A 13 -15.30 13.80 -25.69
N GLU A 14 -14.76 14.17 -26.86
CA GLU A 14 -13.90 13.31 -27.68
C GLU A 14 -12.63 12.90 -26.92
N LEU A 15 -11.94 13.87 -26.33
CA LEU A 15 -10.72 13.62 -25.55
C LEU A 15 -11.00 12.76 -24.32
N GLN A 16 -12.15 12.97 -23.65
CA GLN A 16 -12.55 12.13 -22.53
C GLN A 16 -12.78 10.68 -22.96
N MET A 17 -13.45 10.45 -24.09
CA MET A 17 -13.64 9.10 -24.64
C MET A 17 -12.31 8.43 -25.00
N LEU A 18 -11.38 9.16 -25.62
CA LEU A 18 -10.06 8.63 -25.95
C LEU A 18 -9.28 8.26 -24.68
N SER A 19 -9.23 9.17 -23.69
CA SER A 19 -8.54 8.91 -22.43
C SER A 19 -9.11 7.73 -21.65
N GLN A 20 -10.42 7.49 -21.73
CA GLN A 20 -11.04 6.31 -21.11
C GLN A 20 -10.63 5.01 -21.80
N LYS A 21 -10.56 5.00 -23.14
CA LYS A 21 -10.09 3.84 -23.91
C LYS A 21 -8.64 3.52 -23.57
N GLU A 22 -7.77 4.53 -23.54
CA GLU A 22 -6.36 4.37 -23.18
C GLU A 22 -6.18 3.84 -21.74
N ARG A 23 -6.97 4.36 -20.78
CA ARG A 23 -6.94 3.86 -19.40
C ARG A 23 -7.38 2.40 -19.29
N LEU A 24 -8.38 1.99 -20.05
CA LEU A 24 -8.83 0.59 -20.07
C LEU A 24 -7.79 -0.34 -20.69
N GLU A 25 -7.13 0.08 -21.77
CA GLU A 25 -6.03 -0.68 -22.37
C GLU A 25 -4.82 -0.77 -21.41
N PHE A 26 -4.48 0.33 -20.76
CA PHE A 26 -3.44 0.36 -19.74
C PHE A 26 -3.79 -0.56 -18.57
N SER A 27 -5.03 -0.52 -18.06
CA SER A 27 -5.50 -1.36 -16.95
C SER A 27 -5.29 -2.86 -17.19
N LYS A 28 -5.47 -3.34 -18.43
CA LYS A 28 -5.23 -4.75 -18.79
C LYS A 28 -3.78 -5.19 -18.52
N HIS A 29 -2.82 -4.28 -18.66
CA HIS A 29 -1.43 -4.56 -18.33
C HIS A 29 -1.14 -4.57 -16.82
N PHE A 30 -2.01 -3.94 -16.01
CA PHE A 30 -1.90 -3.87 -14.56
C PHE A 30 -2.73 -4.93 -13.83
N GLU A 31 -3.63 -5.66 -14.50
CA GLU A 31 -4.41 -6.76 -13.91
C GLU A 31 -3.57 -7.77 -13.09
N PRO A 32 -2.34 -8.17 -13.51
CA PRO A 32 -1.49 -9.05 -12.69
C PRO A 32 -0.98 -8.39 -11.40
N TRP A 33 -0.85 -7.07 -11.39
CA TRP A 33 -0.32 -6.27 -10.28
C TRP A 33 -1.42 -5.71 -9.36
N GLU A 34 -2.68 -5.72 -9.77
CA GLU A 34 -3.80 -5.27 -8.93
C GLU A 34 -3.92 -6.08 -7.63
N LYS A 35 -3.78 -7.41 -7.70
CA LYS A 35 -3.86 -8.30 -6.53
C LYS A 35 -2.75 -8.05 -5.49
N PRO A 36 -1.45 -8.05 -5.86
CA PRO A 36 -0.39 -7.77 -4.89
C PRO A 36 -0.46 -6.33 -4.37
N LEU A 37 -0.85 -5.35 -5.19
CA LEU A 37 -0.98 -3.97 -4.75
C LEU A 37 -2.15 -3.78 -3.78
N SER A 38 -3.30 -4.41 -4.06
CA SER A 38 -4.44 -4.44 -3.13
C SER A 38 -4.10 -5.15 -1.82
N TRP A 39 -3.25 -6.17 -1.86
CA TRP A 39 -2.77 -6.82 -0.63
C TRP A 39 -1.86 -5.90 0.18
N ALA A 40 -0.97 -5.14 -0.47
CA ALA A 40 -0.16 -4.14 0.20
C ALA A 40 -1.04 -3.05 0.85
N ASP A 41 -2.05 -2.55 0.13
CA ASP A 41 -2.98 -1.53 0.63
C ASP A 41 -3.78 -2.04 1.85
N LYS A 42 -4.35 -3.25 1.76
CA LYS A 42 -4.99 -3.93 2.89
C LYS A 42 -4.02 -4.20 4.05
N GLY A 43 -2.75 -4.47 3.76
CA GLY A 43 -1.71 -4.65 4.76
C GLY A 43 -1.41 -3.35 5.51
N ILE A 44 -1.42 -2.22 4.81
CA ILE A 44 -1.28 -0.88 5.39
C ILE A 44 -2.49 -0.58 6.29
N ASP A 45 -3.70 -0.89 5.86
CA ASP A 45 -4.91 -0.72 6.68
C ASP A 45 -4.86 -1.58 7.95
N ALA A 46 -4.47 -2.85 7.82
CA ALA A 46 -4.29 -3.74 8.97
C ALA A 46 -3.22 -3.22 9.94
N PHE A 47 -2.12 -2.67 9.41
CA PHE A 47 -1.08 -2.04 10.23
C PHE A 47 -1.62 -0.83 10.99
N HIS A 48 -2.38 0.05 10.32
CA HIS A 48 -3.00 1.21 10.98
C HIS A 48 -3.99 0.77 12.07
N PHE A 49 -4.83 -0.22 11.79
CA PHE A 49 -5.77 -0.77 12.76
C PHE A 49 -5.07 -1.30 14.02
N VAL A 50 -3.96 -2.02 13.86
CA VAL A 50 -3.19 -2.54 14.98
C VAL A 50 -2.43 -1.43 15.71
N LYS A 51 -1.91 -0.43 14.99
CA LYS A 51 -1.25 0.75 15.56
C LYS A 51 -2.21 1.56 16.43
N ASP A 52 -3.45 1.74 15.97
CA ASP A 52 -4.46 2.56 16.66
C ASP A 52 -5.08 1.83 17.86
N ASN A 53 -4.88 0.51 17.96
CA ASN A 53 -5.36 -0.33 19.07
C ASN A 53 -4.20 -0.97 19.83
N PRO A 54 -3.54 -0.23 20.76
CA PRO A 54 -2.35 -0.71 21.46
C PRO A 54 -2.59 -1.99 22.29
N LEU A 55 -3.83 -2.23 22.72
CA LEU A 55 -4.23 -3.47 23.40
C LEU A 55 -4.09 -4.71 22.51
N LEU A 56 -4.29 -4.59 21.19
CA LEU A 56 -4.19 -5.73 20.28
C LEU A 56 -2.74 -6.16 20.09
N TRP A 57 -1.82 -5.20 19.88
CA TRP A 57 -0.40 -5.54 19.74
C TRP A 57 0.18 -6.09 21.05
N THR A 58 -0.17 -5.50 22.19
CA THR A 58 0.33 -5.94 23.51
C THR A 58 -0.23 -7.30 23.91
N SER A 59 -1.52 -7.56 23.71
CA SER A 59 -2.11 -8.88 23.97
C SER A 59 -1.59 -9.96 23.02
N ALA A 60 -1.45 -9.65 21.73
CA ALA A 60 -0.88 -10.58 20.75
C ALA A 60 0.57 -10.92 21.08
N PHE A 61 1.39 -9.92 21.45
CA PHE A 61 2.77 -10.14 21.85
C PHE A 61 2.89 -10.88 23.19
N ALA A 62 2.03 -10.57 24.15
CA ALA A 62 1.98 -11.28 25.43
C ALA A 62 1.61 -12.75 25.24
N ALA A 63 0.58 -13.05 24.44
CA ALA A 63 0.21 -14.41 24.10
C ALA A 63 1.34 -15.15 23.37
N LEU A 64 2.02 -14.50 22.43
CA LEU A 64 3.16 -15.07 21.70
C LEU A 64 4.34 -15.36 22.64
N ALA A 65 4.66 -14.43 23.52
CA ALA A 65 5.72 -14.58 24.52
C ALA A 65 5.41 -15.71 25.50
N HIS A 66 4.15 -15.84 25.92
CA HIS A 66 3.70 -16.87 26.83
C HIS A 66 3.70 -18.27 26.19
N TYR A 67 3.26 -18.40 24.94
CA TYR A 67 3.18 -19.71 24.27
C TYR A 67 4.50 -20.17 23.64
N LYS A 68 5.30 -19.25 23.09
CA LYS A 68 6.51 -19.60 22.31
C LYS A 68 7.62 -18.55 22.51
N PRO A 69 8.30 -18.52 23.67
CA PRO A 69 9.34 -17.54 23.97
C PRO A 69 10.52 -17.59 22.98
N LYS A 70 10.86 -18.77 22.45
CA LYS A 70 11.91 -18.95 21.43
C LYS A 70 11.56 -18.36 20.06
N LEU A 71 10.27 -18.17 19.76
CA LEU A 71 9.83 -17.48 18.53
C LEU A 71 9.84 -15.96 18.75
N ALA A 72 9.40 -15.50 19.91
CA ALA A 72 9.46 -14.08 20.27
C ALA A 72 10.90 -13.53 20.21
N SER A 73 11.89 -14.28 20.71
CA SER A 73 13.30 -13.89 20.62
C SER A 73 13.84 -13.84 19.19
N LYS A 74 13.38 -14.74 18.30
CA LYS A 74 13.73 -14.70 16.87
C LYS A 74 13.09 -13.51 16.15
N VAL A 75 11.84 -13.21 16.43
CA VAL A 75 11.14 -12.04 15.86
C VAL A 75 11.83 -10.75 16.29
N LEU A 76 12.22 -10.64 17.57
CA LEU A 76 13.01 -9.53 18.09
C LEU A 76 14.37 -9.42 17.40
N ALA A 77 15.09 -10.53 17.22
CA ALA A 77 16.39 -10.53 16.54
C ALA A 77 16.28 -10.10 15.07
N LEU A 78 15.24 -10.56 14.36
CA LEU A 78 14.95 -10.12 12.99
C LEU A 78 14.56 -8.64 12.94
N GLY A 79 13.74 -8.17 13.88
CA GLY A 79 13.38 -6.76 14.00
C GLY A 79 14.61 -5.87 14.26
N TRP A 80 15.52 -6.30 15.13
CA TRP A 80 16.79 -5.61 15.39
C TRP A 80 17.69 -5.59 14.15
N GLY A 81 17.77 -6.70 13.42
CA GLY A 81 18.50 -6.79 12.15
C GLY A 81 17.97 -5.81 11.10
N ALA A 82 16.66 -5.75 10.92
CA ALA A 82 16.02 -4.81 9.99
C ALA A 82 16.28 -3.34 10.37
N ILE A 83 16.17 -2.99 11.66
CA ILE A 83 16.49 -1.64 12.17
C ILE A 83 17.96 -1.29 11.90
N LYS A 84 18.88 -2.24 12.09
CA LYS A 84 20.31 -2.04 11.85
C LYS A 84 20.60 -1.78 10.37
N VAL A 85 19.98 -2.53 9.46
CA VAL A 85 20.09 -2.31 8.00
C VAL A 85 19.51 -0.95 7.61
N LEU A 86 18.35 -0.59 8.13
CA LEU A 86 17.68 0.68 7.83
C LEU A 86 18.49 1.89 8.32
N LYS A 87 19.10 1.78 9.51
CA LYS A 87 20.06 2.79 10.02
C LYS A 87 21.35 2.83 9.21
N GLY A 88 21.84 1.69 8.73
CA GLY A 88 23.02 1.62 7.85
C GLY A 88 22.77 2.28 6.49
N ALA A 89 21.62 2.00 5.87
CA ALA A 89 21.21 2.60 4.60
C ALA A 89 21.04 4.12 4.70
N LYS A 90 20.44 4.62 5.78
CA LYS A 90 20.36 6.07 6.07
C LYS A 90 21.71 6.76 6.29
N LYS A 91 22.77 6.01 6.53
CA LYS A 91 24.13 6.54 6.72
C LYS A 91 24.95 6.53 5.43
N LEU A 92 24.45 5.85 4.39
CA LEU A 92 25.05 5.73 3.05
C LEU A 92 24.36 6.61 2.01
N ALA A 93 23.12 7.06 2.29
CA ALA A 93 22.42 8.12 1.58
C ALA A 93 22.74 9.48 2.23
#